data_AF-A0A957UCJ0-F1
#
_entry.id   AF-A0A957UCJ0-F1
#
_cell.length_a   1.000
_cell.length_b   1.000
_cell.length_c   1.000
_cell.angle_alpha   90.00
_cell.angle_beta   90.00
_cell.angle_gamma   90.00
#
_symmetry.space_group_name_H-M   'P 1'
#
loop_
_entity.id
_entity.type
_entity.pdbx_description
1 polymer ?
#
loop_
_entity_poly.entity_id
_entity_poly.type
_entity_poly.pdbx_seq_one_letter_code
_entity_poly.pdbx_strand_id
1 'polypeptide(L)'
;MSKSSAQLLLDANRTIAPISPLLFGGFAEHMGRCVYEGIYEPKSAHADEQGLRTDVLDALRAQKYTTIRYPGGNFLSGYNWLDGVGPKEQRPRRRELAWQSLETNQFGTNEFMGFCKAIDAAPMLGVNMGTGTIQSACDLVDYCNTPSGTYWSDLRSQHGYAAPHNVKYWCVGNEMDGPWQMGALAAHEYGVKAREAAKLMRWMDPSIETVLCGSSNDRMPTFPEWDRVALEEAWEHMDYLSIHYYAGNREN
;
A
#
# COMPACT_ATOMS: atom_id res chain seq x y z
N MET A 1 -23.36 33.57 -31.42
CA MET A 1 -22.91 32.49 -30.53
C MET A 1 -24.14 31.68 -30.14
N SER A 2 -24.18 30.39 -30.51
CA SER A 2 -25.27 29.50 -30.09
C SER A 2 -25.18 29.29 -28.58
N LYS A 3 -26.26 29.54 -27.82
CA LYS A 3 -26.32 29.17 -26.40
C LYS A 3 -26.55 27.66 -26.34
N SER A 4 -25.51 26.91 -26.02
CA SER A 4 -25.65 25.49 -25.69
C SER A 4 -26.42 25.36 -24.37
N SER A 5 -27.47 24.52 -24.34
CA SER A 5 -28.24 24.20 -23.14
C SER A 5 -27.99 22.76 -22.71
N ALA A 6 -27.76 22.53 -21.41
CA ALA A 6 -27.69 21.20 -20.79
C ALA A 6 -28.84 21.02 -19.79
N GLN A 7 -29.29 19.78 -19.59
CA GLN A 7 -30.34 19.42 -18.62
C GLN A 7 -29.79 18.40 -17.62
N LEU A 8 -30.09 18.59 -16.33
CA LEU A 8 -29.75 17.68 -15.24
C LEU A 8 -31.05 17.25 -14.55
N LEU A 9 -31.23 15.94 -14.33
CA LEU A 9 -32.34 15.37 -13.57
C LEU A 9 -31.79 14.73 -12.29
N LEU A 10 -32.39 15.07 -11.15
CA LEU A 10 -32.11 14.45 -9.85
C LEU A 10 -33.34 13.66 -9.42
N ASP A 11 -33.22 12.34 -9.38
CA ASP A 11 -34.29 11.42 -8.98
C ASP A 11 -33.83 10.59 -7.78
N ALA A 12 -34.41 10.86 -6.61
CA ALA A 12 -34.07 10.17 -5.36
C ALA A 12 -34.47 8.68 -5.36
N ASN A 13 -35.28 8.23 -6.33
CA ASN A 13 -35.61 6.81 -6.51
C ASN A 13 -34.55 6.06 -7.34
N ARG A 14 -33.60 6.76 -7.96
CA ARG A 14 -32.52 6.18 -8.78
C ARG A 14 -31.18 6.22 -8.04
N THR A 15 -31.14 5.57 -6.88
CA THR A 15 -29.92 5.42 -6.07
C THR A 15 -29.03 4.30 -6.63
N ILE A 16 -27.73 4.54 -6.75
CA ILE A 16 -26.74 3.55 -7.21
C ILE A 16 -26.30 2.65 -6.04
N ALA A 17 -25.62 3.23 -5.05
CA ALA A 17 -25.13 2.53 -3.85
C ALA A 17 -24.72 3.57 -2.77
N PRO A 18 -24.55 3.17 -1.51
CA PRO A 18 -23.83 3.97 -0.52
C PRO A 18 -22.40 4.29 -1.00
N ILE A 19 -21.94 5.52 -0.76
CA ILE A 19 -20.57 5.92 -1.11
C ILE A 19 -19.62 5.28 -0.10
N SER A 20 -18.77 4.38 -0.57
CA SER A 20 -17.72 3.79 0.27
C SER A 20 -16.70 4.86 0.67
N PRO A 21 -16.31 4.97 1.95
CA PRO A 21 -15.27 5.89 2.36
C PRO A 21 -13.92 5.57 1.70
N LEU A 22 -13.67 4.31 1.31
CA LEU A 22 -12.41 3.87 0.69
C LEU A 22 -12.15 4.49 -0.70
N LEU A 23 -13.16 5.12 -1.31
CA LEU A 23 -12.99 5.89 -2.54
C LEU A 23 -12.11 7.14 -2.35
N PHE A 24 -12.00 7.63 -1.12
CA PHE A 24 -11.23 8.84 -0.78
C PHE A 24 -9.87 8.48 -0.16
N GLY A 25 -9.21 7.48 -0.72
CA GLY A 25 -7.87 7.04 -0.31
C GLY A 25 -6.74 7.89 -0.90
N GLY A 26 -5.57 7.78 -0.29
CA GLY A 26 -4.30 8.30 -0.78
C GLY A 26 -3.25 7.21 -0.91
N PHE A 27 -2.06 7.58 -1.37
CA PHE A 27 -0.97 6.64 -1.62
C PHE A 27 0.37 7.32 -1.34
N ALA A 28 1.19 6.68 -0.51
CA ALA A 28 2.54 7.08 -0.19
C ALA A 28 3.52 5.96 -0.58
N GLU A 29 4.45 6.29 -1.47
CA GLU A 29 5.52 5.39 -1.88
C GLU A 29 6.87 5.96 -1.49
N HIS A 30 7.83 5.09 -1.21
CA HIS A 30 9.25 5.42 -1.18
C HIS A 30 9.76 5.77 -2.60
N MET A 31 9.26 6.88 -3.15
CA MET A 31 9.58 7.40 -4.47
C MET A 31 9.87 8.89 -4.38
N GLY A 32 11.07 9.28 -4.80
CA GLY A 32 11.52 10.67 -4.81
C GLY A 32 11.37 11.32 -3.43
N ARG A 33 10.50 12.34 -3.34
CA ARG A 33 10.29 13.14 -2.13
C ARG A 33 8.91 12.96 -1.48
N CYS A 34 8.23 11.84 -1.77
CA CYS A 34 6.94 11.57 -1.13
C CYS A 34 7.11 11.36 0.38
N VAL A 35 8.04 10.47 0.77
CA VAL A 35 8.37 10.20 2.18
C VAL A 35 9.40 11.19 2.69
N TYR A 36 10.66 11.09 2.24
CA TYR A 36 11.76 11.98 2.64
C TYR A 36 11.61 13.37 2.02
N GLU A 37 11.87 14.44 2.78
CA GLU A 37 11.58 15.84 2.43
C GLU A 37 10.09 16.19 2.26
N GLY A 38 9.22 15.17 2.17
CA GLY A 38 7.76 15.26 2.10
C GLY A 38 7.13 15.06 3.48
N ILE A 39 6.57 13.86 3.71
CA ILE A 39 5.91 13.48 4.97
C ILE A 39 6.88 13.54 6.16
N TYR A 40 8.13 13.11 5.97
CA TYR A 40 9.11 12.89 7.01
C TYR A 40 10.41 13.64 6.71
N GLU A 41 10.75 14.60 7.58
CA GLU A 41 11.97 15.40 7.49
C GLU A 41 12.39 15.88 8.89
N PRO A 42 13.09 15.05 9.69
CA PRO A 42 13.39 15.33 11.10
C PRO A 42 14.19 16.61 11.36
N LYS A 43 14.88 17.14 10.34
CA LYS A 43 15.68 18.37 10.44
C LYS A 43 14.88 19.62 10.04
N SER A 44 13.63 19.46 9.59
CA SER A 44 12.77 20.58 9.25
C SER A 44 12.40 21.39 10.49
N ALA A 45 12.27 22.71 10.33
CA ALA A 45 11.69 23.57 11.36
C ALA A 45 10.21 23.25 11.67
N HIS A 46 9.55 22.50 10.79
CA HIS A 46 8.17 22.03 10.95
C HIS A 46 8.07 20.58 11.43
N ALA A 47 9.18 19.93 11.78
CA ALA A 47 9.15 18.55 12.26
C ALA A 47 8.58 18.45 13.68
N ASP A 48 7.71 17.48 13.92
CA ASP A 48 7.37 17.05 15.27
C ASP A 48 8.44 16.13 15.88
N GLU A 49 8.20 15.64 17.09
CA GLU A 49 9.13 14.75 17.82
C GLU A 49 9.37 13.41 17.10
N GLN A 50 8.46 13.01 16.20
CA GLN A 50 8.58 11.78 15.41
C GLN A 50 9.29 12.04 14.08
N GLY A 51 9.56 13.30 13.74
CA GLY A 51 10.16 13.75 12.48
C GLY A 51 9.14 13.95 11.35
N LEU A 52 7.84 13.87 11.64
CA LEU A 52 6.78 14.14 10.68
C LEU A 52 6.62 15.66 10.52
N ARG A 53 6.43 16.11 9.29
CA ARG A 53 6.22 17.53 9.01
C ARG A 53 4.81 17.99 9.34
N THR A 54 4.65 18.72 10.44
CA THR A 54 3.36 19.22 10.94
C THR A 54 2.57 20.03 9.92
N ASP A 55 3.24 20.86 9.13
CA ASP A 55 2.60 21.66 8.08
C ASP A 55 2.05 20.80 6.91
N VAL A 56 2.75 19.70 6.60
CA VAL A 56 2.26 18.68 5.66
C VAL A 56 1.10 17.89 6.27
N LEU A 57 1.19 17.50 7.54
CA LEU A 57 0.10 16.81 8.24
C LEU A 57 -1.19 17.64 8.26
N ASP A 58 -1.09 18.94 8.50
CA ASP A 58 -2.25 19.84 8.51
C ASP A 58 -2.91 19.95 7.13
N ALA A 59 -2.09 20.04 6.06
CA ALA A 59 -2.60 20.02 4.69
C ALA A 59 -3.30 18.70 4.34
N LEU A 60 -2.76 17.56 4.81
CA LEU A 60 -3.34 16.23 4.57
C LEU A 60 -4.62 15.98 5.38
N ARG A 61 -4.68 16.43 6.64
CA ARG A 61 -5.91 16.39 7.46
C ARG A 61 -7.06 17.14 6.80
N ALA A 62 -6.76 18.27 6.13
CA ALA A 62 -7.77 19.02 5.40
C ALA A 62 -8.36 18.25 4.20
N GLN A 63 -7.63 17.28 3.63
CA GLN A 63 -8.13 16.42 2.54
C GLN A 63 -9.03 15.29 3.03
N LYS A 64 -8.95 14.93 4.32
CA LYS A 64 -9.74 13.84 4.93
C LYS A 64 -9.60 12.50 4.19
N TYR A 65 -8.35 12.12 3.90
CA TYR A 65 -8.07 10.79 3.38
C TYR A 65 -8.56 9.72 4.35
N THR A 66 -9.28 8.73 3.84
CA THR A 66 -9.86 7.66 4.67
C THR A 66 -8.93 6.46 4.80
N THR A 67 -8.04 6.27 3.81
CA THR A 67 -7.03 5.22 3.80
C THR A 67 -5.78 5.70 3.08
N ILE A 68 -4.60 5.19 3.44
CA ILE A 68 -3.34 5.45 2.73
C ILE A 68 -2.66 4.13 2.38
N ARG A 69 -2.35 3.93 1.10
CA ARG A 69 -1.51 2.82 0.60
C ARG A 69 -0.01 3.08 0.89
N TYR A 70 0.73 2.04 1.30
CA TYR A 70 2.17 2.07 1.61
C TYR A 70 2.78 0.65 1.57
N PRO A 71 4.10 0.43 1.41
CA PRO A 71 5.20 1.37 1.14
C PRO A 71 5.40 1.69 -0.33
N GLY A 72 4.58 1.13 -1.19
CA GLY A 72 4.94 1.07 -2.58
C GLY A 72 3.80 0.96 -3.54
N GLY A 73 4.18 1.34 -4.75
CA GLY A 73 3.96 0.64 -5.97
C GLY A 73 5.23 -0.17 -6.24
N ASN A 74 6.00 0.19 -7.25
CA ASN A 74 7.17 -0.57 -7.70
C ASN A 74 8.23 -0.80 -6.61
N PHE A 75 8.42 0.14 -5.68
CA PHE A 75 9.34 0.03 -4.54
C PHE A 75 9.14 -1.28 -3.75
N LEU A 76 7.88 -1.65 -3.52
CA LEU A 76 7.50 -2.78 -2.67
C LEU A 76 8.11 -4.10 -3.14
N SER A 77 8.22 -4.29 -4.45
CA SER A 77 8.58 -5.58 -5.06
C SER A 77 10.05 -5.98 -4.88
N GLY A 78 10.88 -5.06 -4.38
CA GLY A 78 12.27 -5.32 -3.95
C GLY A 78 12.50 -5.11 -2.45
N TYR A 79 11.47 -4.74 -1.70
CA TYR A 79 11.60 -4.28 -0.32
C TYR A 79 11.57 -5.41 0.71
N ASN A 80 12.48 -5.35 1.69
CA ASN A 80 12.44 -6.18 2.89
C ASN A 80 11.92 -5.35 4.06
N TRP A 81 10.71 -5.64 4.55
CA TRP A 81 10.08 -4.85 5.61
C TRP A 81 10.87 -4.82 6.92
N LEU A 82 11.69 -5.84 7.18
CA LEU A 82 12.58 -5.88 8.35
C LEU A 82 13.64 -4.78 8.33
N ASP A 83 14.03 -4.31 7.15
CA ASP A 83 15.00 -3.23 7.03
C ASP A 83 14.42 -1.89 7.55
N GLY A 84 13.09 -1.73 7.61
CA GLY A 84 12.39 -0.52 8.04
C GLY A 84 11.87 -0.52 9.48
N VAL A 85 12.18 -1.52 10.29
CA VAL A 85 11.74 -1.59 11.69
C VAL A 85 12.93 -1.64 12.65
N GLY A 86 12.66 -1.46 13.94
CA GLY A 86 13.70 -1.47 14.98
C GLY A 86 14.52 -0.18 15.05
N PRO A 87 15.63 -0.18 15.82
CA PRO A 87 16.43 1.02 16.04
C PRO A 87 16.99 1.59 14.73
N LYS A 88 16.77 2.88 14.48
CA LYS A 88 17.06 3.55 13.20
C LYS A 88 18.53 3.46 12.78
N GLU A 89 19.43 3.41 13.75
CA GLU A 89 20.88 3.27 13.57
C GLU A 89 21.33 1.89 13.11
N GLN A 90 20.47 0.86 13.28
CA GLN A 90 20.73 -0.51 12.82
C GLN A 90 20.10 -0.79 11.45
N ARG A 91 19.26 0.11 10.96
CA ARG A 91 18.56 -0.05 9.68
C ARG A 91 19.53 0.10 8.51
N PRO A 92 19.58 -0.85 7.57
CA PRO A 92 20.55 -0.81 6.49
C PRO A 92 20.14 0.22 5.43
N ARG A 93 21.13 0.81 4.77
CA ARG A 93 20.90 1.54 3.51
C ARG A 93 20.84 0.53 2.36
N ARG A 94 19.83 0.63 1.50
CA ARG A 94 19.64 -0.27 0.35
C ARG A 94 19.63 0.51 -0.94
N ARG A 95 20.21 -0.07 -1.99
CA ARG A 95 19.96 0.40 -3.34
C ARG A 95 18.56 -0.08 -3.73
N GLU A 96 17.70 0.88 -4.01
CA GLU A 96 16.33 0.70 -4.47
C GLU A 96 16.34 0.76 -6.01
N LEU A 97 15.74 -0.23 -6.67
CA LEU A 97 15.90 -0.45 -8.11
C LEU A 97 14.75 0.09 -8.97
N ALA A 98 13.54 0.22 -8.43
CA ALA A 98 12.40 0.78 -9.16
C ALA A 98 12.66 2.23 -9.58
N TRP A 99 13.21 3.03 -8.66
CA TRP A 99 13.44 4.46 -8.79
C TRP A 99 14.93 4.82 -8.75
N GLN A 100 15.81 3.82 -8.86
CA GLN A 100 17.27 3.97 -8.92
C GLN A 100 17.82 4.88 -7.82
N SER A 101 17.32 4.69 -6.60
CA SER A 101 17.58 5.55 -5.45
C SER A 101 18.29 4.80 -4.33
N LEU A 102 18.76 5.53 -3.32
CA LEU A 102 19.32 4.94 -2.11
C LEU A 102 18.32 5.10 -0.96
N GLU A 103 17.70 4.00 -0.57
CA GLU A 103 16.76 3.93 0.54
C GLU A 103 17.51 3.88 1.88
N THR A 104 17.17 4.75 2.81
CA THR A 104 17.81 4.85 4.13
C THR A 104 17.12 4.06 5.22
N ASN A 105 15.88 3.63 4.96
CA ASN A 105 14.95 2.93 5.83
C ASN A 105 14.66 3.67 7.15
N GLN A 106 14.87 4.99 7.20
CA GLN A 106 14.62 5.81 8.39
C GLN A 106 13.12 6.02 8.65
N PHE A 107 12.30 5.73 7.65
CA PHE A 107 10.85 5.65 7.73
C PHE A 107 10.43 4.26 7.26
N GLY A 108 9.74 3.51 8.10
CA GLY A 108 9.21 2.18 7.77
C GLY A 108 7.81 1.97 8.34
N THR A 109 7.42 0.70 8.49
CA THR A 109 6.07 0.31 8.91
C THR A 109 5.59 1.05 10.16
N ASN A 110 6.42 1.11 11.20
CA ASN A 110 6.02 1.72 12.47
C ASN A 110 5.84 3.24 12.38
N GLU A 111 6.73 3.94 11.68
CA GLU A 111 6.58 5.39 11.46
C GLU A 111 5.37 5.69 10.56
N PHE A 112 5.09 4.84 9.57
CA PHE A 112 3.90 4.95 8.73
C PHE A 112 2.60 4.80 9.52
N MET A 113 2.56 3.90 10.52
CA MET A 113 1.41 3.76 11.41
C MET A 113 1.18 5.02 12.25
N GLY A 114 2.26 5.64 12.75
CA GLY A 114 2.21 6.94 13.42
C GLY A 114 1.67 8.04 12.51
N PHE A 115 2.13 8.10 11.26
CA PHE A 115 1.64 9.02 10.24
C PHE A 115 0.14 8.85 9.96
N CYS A 116 -0.33 7.62 9.73
CA CYS A 116 -1.75 7.33 9.50
C CYS A 116 -2.63 7.79 10.67
N LYS A 117 -2.20 7.49 11.90
CA LYS A 117 -2.87 7.96 13.12
C LYS A 117 -2.90 9.49 13.19
N ALA A 118 -1.81 10.16 12.80
CA ALA A 118 -1.72 11.61 12.85
C ALA A 118 -2.70 12.31 11.89
N ILE A 119 -3.10 11.67 10.79
CA ILE A 119 -4.05 12.24 9.81
C ILE A 119 -5.45 11.60 9.85
N ASP A 120 -5.72 10.71 10.81
CA ASP A 120 -6.98 9.97 10.94
C ASP A 120 -7.35 9.15 9.68
N ALA A 121 -6.36 8.45 9.14
CA ALA A 121 -6.54 7.55 7.99
C ALA A 121 -6.25 6.09 8.36
N ALA A 122 -6.97 5.16 7.76
CA ALA A 122 -6.66 3.73 7.88
C ALA A 122 -5.39 3.37 7.07
N PRO A 123 -4.50 2.53 7.61
CA PRO A 123 -3.36 2.03 6.84
C PRO A 123 -3.79 0.94 5.84
N MET A 124 -3.24 0.98 4.63
CA MET A 124 -3.26 -0.11 3.67
C MET A 124 -1.83 -0.52 3.32
N LEU A 125 -1.38 -1.69 3.78
CA LEU A 125 -0.01 -2.16 3.60
C LEU A 125 0.11 -3.09 2.38
N GLY A 126 1.22 -3.01 1.67
CA GLY A 126 1.57 -3.99 0.64
C GLY A 126 2.58 -5.02 1.13
N VAL A 127 2.45 -6.27 0.66
CA VAL A 127 3.45 -7.33 0.86
C VAL A 127 4.27 -7.56 -0.41
N ASN A 128 5.56 -7.80 -0.26
CA ASN A 128 6.47 -7.98 -1.39
C ASN A 128 6.22 -9.33 -2.09
N MET A 129 5.68 -9.27 -3.31
CA MET A 129 5.45 -10.44 -4.16
C MET A 129 6.45 -10.59 -5.31
N GLY A 130 7.39 -9.67 -5.45
CA GLY A 130 8.54 -9.79 -6.35
C GLY A 130 9.59 -10.69 -5.73
N THR A 131 10.56 -10.09 -5.05
CA THR A 131 11.66 -10.82 -4.38
C THR A 131 11.26 -11.47 -3.05
N GLY A 132 10.11 -11.07 -2.49
CA GLY A 132 9.61 -11.58 -1.22
C GLY A 132 8.96 -12.97 -1.29
N THR A 133 8.74 -13.53 -0.11
CA THR A 133 8.14 -14.85 0.10
C THR A 133 6.77 -14.76 0.75
N ILE A 134 5.94 -15.79 0.57
CA ILE A 134 4.65 -15.88 1.26
C ILE A 134 4.79 -15.93 2.79
N GLN A 135 5.93 -16.46 3.29
CA GLN A 135 6.25 -16.45 4.72
C GLN A 135 6.49 -15.02 5.21
N SER A 136 7.28 -14.23 4.48
CA SER A 136 7.55 -12.83 4.84
C SER A 136 6.27 -11.97 4.88
N ALA A 137 5.30 -12.26 4.01
CA ALA A 137 3.98 -11.64 4.05
C ALA A 137 3.20 -11.99 5.34
N CYS A 138 3.18 -13.27 5.70
CA CYS A 138 2.55 -13.76 6.94
C CYS A 138 3.23 -13.18 8.20
N ASP A 139 4.56 -13.14 8.21
CA ASP A 139 5.37 -12.57 9.29
C ASP A 139 5.07 -11.09 9.52
N LEU A 140 4.82 -10.32 8.45
CA LEU A 140 4.44 -8.92 8.56
C LEU A 140 3.02 -8.75 9.14
N VAL A 141 2.08 -9.65 8.83
CA VAL A 141 0.75 -9.66 9.46
C VAL A 141 0.87 -9.99 10.96
N ASP A 142 1.67 -11.00 11.33
CA ASP A 142 1.93 -11.33 12.74
C ASP A 142 2.54 -10.14 13.48
N TYR A 143 3.58 -9.53 12.89
CA TYR A 143 4.22 -8.32 13.41
C TYR A 143 3.21 -7.19 13.64
N CYS A 144 2.30 -6.95 12.69
CA CYS A 144 1.36 -5.83 12.77
C CYS A 144 0.15 -6.11 13.66
N ASN A 145 -0.42 -7.32 13.63
CA ASN A 145 -1.79 -7.54 14.12
C ASN A 145 -1.88 -8.49 15.32
N THR A 146 -0.89 -9.35 15.55
CA THR A 146 -0.93 -10.26 16.71
C THR A 146 -0.70 -9.48 18.01
N PRO A 147 -1.56 -9.62 19.04
CA PRO A 147 -1.43 -8.86 20.28
C PRO A 147 -0.09 -9.05 20.99
N SER A 148 0.34 -10.30 21.23
CA SER A 148 1.58 -10.65 21.93
C SER A 148 1.82 -12.17 21.88
N GLY A 149 3.03 -12.62 22.23
CA GLY A 149 3.32 -14.04 22.48
C GLY A 149 3.78 -14.83 21.25
N THR A 150 4.06 -14.13 20.15
CA THR A 150 4.78 -14.65 18.99
C THR A 150 6.10 -13.91 18.84
N TYR A 151 7.06 -14.50 18.13
CA TYR A 151 8.34 -13.83 17.86
C TYR A 151 8.14 -12.44 17.24
N TRP A 152 7.23 -12.32 16.26
CA TRP A 152 7.01 -11.07 15.54
C TRP A 152 6.23 -10.03 16.35
N SER A 153 5.20 -10.42 17.11
CA SER A 153 4.49 -9.49 17.99
C SER A 153 5.35 -9.00 19.16
N ASP A 154 6.21 -9.86 19.70
CA ASP A 154 7.15 -9.50 20.75
C ASP A 154 8.25 -8.59 20.19
N LEU A 155 8.70 -8.83 18.95
CA LEU A 155 9.62 -7.93 18.25
C LEU A 155 9.01 -6.54 18.02
N ARG A 156 7.72 -6.46 17.64
CA ARG A 156 6.99 -5.19 17.54
C ARG A 156 6.99 -4.45 18.88
N SER A 157 6.70 -5.17 19.96
CA SER A 157 6.72 -4.62 21.32
C SER A 157 8.11 -4.12 21.73
N GLN A 158 9.17 -4.88 21.42
CA GLN A 158 10.57 -4.47 21.65
C GLN A 158 10.97 -3.22 20.85
N HIS A 159 10.35 -3.01 19.68
CA HIS A 159 10.54 -1.80 18.88
C HIS A 159 9.75 -0.58 19.41
N GLY A 160 9.08 -0.71 20.56
CA GLY A 160 8.34 0.38 21.21
C GLY A 160 6.84 0.41 20.92
N TYR A 161 6.30 -0.59 20.22
CA TYR A 161 4.89 -0.63 19.79
C TYR A 161 4.19 -1.85 20.40
N ALA A 162 3.82 -1.74 21.68
CA ALA A 162 3.22 -2.85 22.41
C ALA A 162 1.85 -3.27 21.84
N ALA A 163 0.96 -2.29 21.58
CA ALA A 163 -0.33 -2.57 20.98
C ALA A 163 -0.18 -2.97 19.50
N PRO A 164 -1.00 -3.91 18.99
CA PRO A 164 -1.05 -4.21 17.57
C PRO A 164 -1.51 -2.99 16.77
N HIS A 165 -0.97 -2.86 15.57
CA HIS A 165 -1.32 -1.86 14.58
C HIS A 165 -2.71 -2.09 13.98
N ASN A 166 -3.20 -3.33 14.00
CA ASN A 166 -4.51 -3.74 13.48
C ASN A 166 -4.74 -3.29 12.03
N VAL A 167 -3.77 -3.55 11.17
CA VAL A 167 -3.85 -3.19 9.75
C VAL A 167 -4.90 -4.07 9.09
N LYS A 168 -5.96 -3.45 8.59
CA LYS A 168 -7.07 -4.15 7.97
C LYS A 168 -6.84 -4.46 6.50
N TYR A 169 -6.30 -3.52 5.72
CA TYR A 169 -6.23 -3.62 4.26
C TYR A 169 -4.83 -4.00 3.78
N TRP A 170 -4.73 -5.03 2.93
CA TRP A 170 -3.46 -5.57 2.46
C TRP A 170 -3.39 -5.76 0.94
N CYS A 171 -2.47 -5.08 0.27
CA CYS A 171 -2.15 -5.34 -1.14
C CYS A 171 -1.21 -6.54 -1.26
N VAL A 172 -1.62 -7.56 -2.03
CA VAL A 172 -0.81 -8.75 -2.28
C VAL A 172 0.11 -8.52 -3.48
N GLY A 173 1.13 -7.69 -3.28
CA GLY A 173 2.09 -7.27 -4.32
C GLY A 173 1.81 -5.88 -4.90
N ASN A 174 2.42 -5.62 -6.06
CA ASN A 174 2.14 -4.47 -6.91
C ASN A 174 2.29 -4.85 -8.39
N GLU A 175 1.28 -4.61 -9.22
CA GLU A 175 1.38 -4.56 -10.71
C GLU A 175 2.37 -5.59 -11.31
N MET A 176 2.19 -6.86 -10.97
CA MET A 176 3.19 -7.92 -11.28
C MET A 176 3.23 -8.28 -12.78
N ASP A 177 2.35 -7.70 -13.59
CA ASP A 177 2.23 -7.89 -15.04
C ASP A 177 3.22 -7.05 -15.86
N GLY A 178 3.74 -5.97 -15.28
CA GLY A 178 4.64 -5.04 -15.96
C GLY A 178 6.04 -5.61 -16.14
N PRO A 179 6.66 -5.59 -17.35
CA PRO A 179 8.03 -6.05 -17.55
C PRO A 179 9.09 -5.17 -16.86
N TRP A 180 8.73 -3.97 -16.40
CA TRP A 180 9.58 -3.11 -15.57
C TRP A 180 9.64 -3.54 -14.11
N GLN A 181 8.70 -4.39 -13.67
CA GLN A 181 8.50 -4.70 -12.28
C GLN A 181 9.53 -5.72 -11.78
N MET A 182 10.09 -5.47 -10.58
CA MET A 182 11.00 -6.42 -9.95
C MET A 182 10.28 -7.74 -9.66
N GLY A 183 10.78 -8.83 -10.24
CA GLY A 183 10.17 -10.14 -10.09
C GLY A 183 8.79 -10.25 -10.74
N ALA A 184 8.56 -9.55 -11.86
CA ALA A 184 7.36 -9.74 -12.69
C ALA A 184 7.06 -11.22 -12.92
N LEU A 185 5.76 -11.56 -12.96
CA LEU A 185 5.27 -12.93 -13.06
C LEU A 185 4.26 -13.03 -14.20
N ALA A 186 4.05 -14.22 -14.76
CA ALA A 186 2.88 -14.46 -15.59
C ALA A 186 1.59 -14.48 -14.72
N ALA A 187 0.43 -14.22 -15.33
CA ALA A 187 -0.84 -14.09 -14.59
C ALA A 187 -1.16 -15.31 -13.70
N HIS A 188 -0.98 -16.52 -14.23
CA HIS A 188 -1.20 -17.76 -13.48
C HIS A 188 -0.19 -17.91 -12.32
N GLU A 189 1.09 -17.62 -12.55
CA GLU A 189 2.13 -17.71 -11.52
C GLU A 189 1.89 -16.70 -10.39
N TYR A 190 1.49 -15.47 -10.75
CA TYR A 190 1.07 -14.46 -9.79
C TYR A 190 -0.17 -14.92 -9.01
N GLY A 191 -1.21 -15.38 -9.70
CA GLY A 191 -2.45 -15.84 -9.08
C GLY A 191 -2.21 -16.96 -8.06
N VAL A 192 -1.41 -17.97 -8.41
CA VAL A 192 -1.02 -19.05 -7.49
C VAL A 192 -0.24 -18.52 -6.28
N LYS A 193 0.75 -17.65 -6.50
CA LYS A 193 1.55 -17.07 -5.40
C LYS A 193 0.68 -16.20 -4.49
N ALA A 194 -0.20 -15.39 -5.07
CA ALA A 194 -1.11 -14.49 -4.35
C ALA A 194 -2.15 -15.25 -3.54
N ARG A 195 -2.72 -16.33 -4.09
CA ARG A 195 -3.61 -17.25 -3.35
C ARG A 195 -2.96 -17.75 -2.08
N GLU A 196 -1.75 -18.32 -2.19
CA GLU A 196 -1.07 -18.92 -1.04
C GLU A 196 -0.63 -17.85 -0.02
N ALA A 197 -0.17 -16.69 -0.47
CA ALA A 197 0.12 -15.57 0.43
C ALA A 197 -1.13 -15.13 1.21
N ALA A 198 -2.22 -14.82 0.51
CA ALA A 198 -3.45 -14.34 1.14
C ALA A 198 -4.06 -15.38 2.09
N LYS A 199 -4.00 -16.67 1.74
CA LYS A 199 -4.43 -17.76 2.62
C LYS A 199 -3.67 -17.76 3.95
N LEU A 200 -2.33 -17.70 3.91
CA LEU A 200 -1.51 -17.69 5.12
C LEU A 200 -1.73 -16.41 5.94
N MET A 201 -1.81 -15.25 5.27
CA MET A 201 -2.10 -13.98 5.93
C MET A 201 -3.45 -14.01 6.66
N ARG A 202 -4.49 -14.61 6.06
CA ARG A 202 -5.81 -14.76 6.71
C ARG A 202 -5.84 -15.82 7.80
N TRP A 203 -5.02 -16.86 7.72
CA TRP A 203 -4.85 -17.78 8.84
C TRP A 203 -4.17 -17.11 10.03
N MET A 204 -3.29 -16.14 9.78
CA MET A 204 -2.69 -15.32 10.84
C MET A 204 -3.72 -14.35 11.44
N ASP A 205 -4.46 -13.63 10.61
CA ASP A 205 -5.53 -12.73 11.04
C ASP A 205 -6.73 -12.82 10.09
N PRO A 206 -7.84 -13.49 10.49
CA PRO A 206 -9.00 -13.67 9.62
C PRO A 206 -9.82 -12.39 9.43
N SER A 207 -9.52 -11.30 10.15
CA SER A 207 -10.24 -10.02 10.05
C SER A 207 -9.73 -9.10 8.94
N ILE A 208 -8.59 -9.43 8.33
CA ILE A 208 -8.00 -8.62 7.26
C ILE A 208 -8.81 -8.73 5.96
N GLU A 209 -8.65 -7.70 5.14
CA GLU A 209 -9.11 -7.68 3.76
C GLU A 209 -7.93 -7.57 2.79
N THR A 210 -7.95 -8.35 1.72
CA THR A 210 -6.83 -8.52 0.77
C THR A 210 -7.20 -8.02 -0.63
N VAL A 211 -6.23 -7.35 -1.27
CA VAL A 211 -6.35 -6.76 -2.60
C VAL A 211 -5.42 -7.49 -3.55
N LEU A 212 -6.00 -8.12 -4.57
CA LEU A 212 -5.30 -8.72 -5.70
C LEU A 212 -4.87 -7.62 -6.68
N CYS A 213 -3.65 -7.73 -7.21
CA CYS A 213 -3.15 -6.80 -8.22
C CYS A 213 -3.76 -7.13 -9.59
N GLY A 214 -4.59 -6.23 -10.10
CA GLY A 214 -4.96 -6.23 -11.51
C GLY A 214 -3.87 -5.66 -12.41
N SER A 215 -4.22 -5.50 -13.67
CA SER A 215 -3.33 -5.01 -14.73
C SER A 215 -2.79 -3.61 -14.40
N SER A 216 -1.55 -3.34 -14.83
CA SER A 216 -0.88 -2.05 -14.65
C SER A 216 -1.58 -0.88 -15.37
N ASN A 217 -2.31 -1.17 -16.45
CA ASN A 217 -3.15 -0.21 -17.18
C ASN A 217 -3.97 -0.94 -18.27
N ASP A 218 -4.93 -0.23 -18.86
CA ASP A 218 -5.82 -0.68 -19.93
C ASP A 218 -5.14 -0.89 -21.30
N ARG A 219 -3.83 -0.62 -21.42
CA ARG A 219 -3.04 -0.79 -22.64
C ARG A 219 -2.06 -1.95 -22.56
N MET A 220 -2.02 -2.67 -21.43
CA MET A 220 -1.18 -3.84 -21.28
C MET A 220 -1.62 -4.92 -22.29
N PRO A 221 -0.68 -5.59 -22.99
CA PRO A 221 -1.03 -6.68 -23.92
C PRO A 221 -1.80 -7.83 -23.25
N THR A 222 -1.66 -7.95 -21.92
CA THR A 222 -2.33 -8.94 -21.09
C THR A 222 -3.67 -8.46 -20.55
N PHE A 223 -4.09 -7.22 -20.74
CA PHE A 223 -5.40 -6.74 -20.27
C PHE A 223 -6.54 -7.16 -21.24
N PRO A 224 -7.70 -7.65 -20.76
CA PRO A 224 -8.08 -7.93 -19.36
C PRO A 224 -7.79 -9.37 -18.91
N GLU A 225 -7.07 -10.15 -19.72
CA GLU A 225 -6.81 -11.57 -19.47
C GLU A 225 -6.01 -11.82 -18.17
N TRP A 226 -5.08 -10.92 -17.84
CA TRP A 226 -4.37 -10.91 -16.55
C TRP A 226 -5.33 -10.93 -15.37
N ASP A 227 -6.28 -9.99 -15.38
CA ASP A 227 -7.25 -9.79 -14.31
C ASP A 227 -8.10 -11.05 -14.14
N ARG A 228 -8.58 -11.62 -15.26
CA ARG A 228 -9.39 -12.85 -15.27
C ARG A 228 -8.62 -14.02 -14.66
N VAL A 229 -7.41 -14.31 -15.16
CA VAL A 229 -6.62 -15.47 -14.73
C VAL A 229 -6.18 -15.34 -13.28
N ALA A 230 -5.66 -14.19 -12.88
CA ALA A 230 -5.21 -13.98 -11.49
C ALA A 230 -6.39 -14.11 -10.51
N LEU A 231 -7.56 -13.59 -10.90
CA LEU A 231 -8.77 -13.65 -10.08
C LEU A 231 -9.31 -15.08 -9.97
N GLU A 232 -9.35 -15.85 -11.06
CA GLU A 232 -9.76 -17.27 -11.03
C GLU A 232 -8.86 -18.11 -10.10
N GLU A 233 -7.55 -17.84 -10.08
CA GLU A 233 -6.61 -18.57 -9.23
C GLU A 233 -6.74 -18.22 -7.74
N ALA A 234 -7.06 -16.97 -7.41
CA ALA A 234 -6.98 -16.45 -6.04
C ALA A 234 -8.33 -16.07 -5.40
N TRP A 235 -9.44 -16.23 -6.12
CA TRP A 235 -10.80 -15.76 -5.77
C TRP A 235 -11.18 -15.95 -4.31
N GLU A 236 -11.03 -17.18 -3.79
CA GLU A 236 -11.46 -17.58 -2.44
C GLU A 236 -10.76 -16.82 -1.29
N HIS A 237 -9.69 -16.09 -1.58
CA HIS A 237 -8.88 -15.41 -0.57
C HIS A 237 -8.71 -13.91 -0.81
N MET A 238 -9.45 -13.31 -1.74
CA MET A 238 -9.35 -11.89 -2.13
C MET A 238 -10.69 -11.18 -1.95
N ASP A 239 -10.68 -9.95 -1.41
CA ASP A 239 -11.89 -9.11 -1.31
C ASP A 239 -11.96 -8.07 -2.42
N TYR A 240 -10.81 -7.66 -2.96
CA TYR A 240 -10.71 -6.60 -3.96
C TYR A 240 -9.78 -6.98 -5.11
N LEU A 241 -10.04 -6.41 -6.28
CA LEU A 241 -9.14 -6.37 -7.43
C LEU A 241 -8.74 -4.91 -7.68
N SER A 242 -7.43 -4.63 -7.78
CA SER A 242 -6.95 -3.28 -8.06
C SER A 242 -7.03 -2.94 -9.55
N ILE A 243 -7.23 -1.66 -9.87
CA ILE A 243 -7.22 -1.12 -11.22
C ILE A 243 -6.39 0.17 -11.21
N HIS A 244 -5.55 0.36 -12.22
CA HIS A 244 -4.67 1.51 -12.32
C HIS A 244 -4.90 2.27 -13.62
N TYR A 245 -5.03 3.59 -13.51
CA TYR A 245 -5.26 4.47 -14.65
C TYR A 245 -4.62 5.83 -14.42
N TYR A 246 -3.82 6.26 -15.39
CA TYR A 246 -3.21 7.59 -15.42
C TYR A 246 -3.59 8.29 -16.71
N ALA A 247 -4.18 9.49 -16.59
CA ALA A 247 -4.48 10.36 -17.71
C ALA A 247 -3.41 11.45 -17.85
N GLY A 248 -3.13 11.86 -19.09
CA GLY A 248 -2.21 12.96 -19.36
C GLY A 248 -2.57 13.66 -20.66
N ASN A 249 -2.21 14.94 -20.76
CA ASN A 249 -2.51 15.78 -21.91
C ASN A 249 -1.22 16.10 -22.69
N ARG A 250 -0.65 15.10 -23.37
CA ARG A 250 0.72 15.19 -23.92
C ARG A 250 0.89 16.12 -25.13
N GLU A 251 -0.21 16.51 -25.76
CA GLU A 251 -0.23 17.29 -27.00
C GLU A 251 -0.69 18.74 -26.82
N ASN A 252 -0.97 19.17 -25.58
CA ASN A 252 -1.34 20.55 -25.25
C ASN A 252 -0.31 21.20 -24.32
#